data_AF-A0AAD7G0C0-F1
#
_entry.id   AF-A0AAD7G0C0-F1
#
_cell.length_a   1.000
_cell.length_b   1.000
_cell.length_c   1.000
_cell.angle_alpha   90.00
_cell.angle_beta   90.00
_cell.angle_gamma   90.00
#
_symmetry.space_group_name_H-M   'P 1'
#
loop_
_entity.id
_entity.type
_entity.pdbx_description
1 polymer ?
#
loop_
_entity_poly.entity_id
_entity_poly.type
_entity_poly.pdbx_seq_one_letter_code
_entity_poly.pdbx_strand_id
1 'polypeptide(L)' 'MSGVFVIVDDQDPNIRYSTGWGPSSAENQFQFAGTMTAAGGLGSTASYQFDGTSISVFGLIRANSNKPNYDL' A
#
# COMPACT_ATOMS: atom_id res chain seq x y z
N MET A 1 13.06 21.01 -18.19
CA MET A 1 12.96 19.54 -18.06
C MET A 1 11.52 19.23 -17.69
N SER A 2 10.83 18.41 -18.48
CA SER A 2 9.51 17.88 -18.09
C SER A 2 9.77 16.72 -17.13
N GLY A 3 9.23 16.76 -15.91
CA GLY A 3 9.31 15.63 -14.99
C GLY A 3 8.40 14.51 -15.47
N VAL A 4 8.90 13.29 -15.54
CA VAL A 4 8.07 12.12 -15.83
C VAL A 4 7.38 11.69 -14.55
N PHE A 5 6.05 11.61 -14.58
CA PHE A 5 5.28 10.97 -13.51
C PHE A 5 5.15 9.48 -13.84
N VAL A 6 5.62 8.61 -12.93
CA VAL A 6 5.54 7.16 -13.07
C VAL A 6 4.54 6.64 -12.04
N ILE A 7 3.55 5.89 -12.51
CA ILE A 7 2.64 5.12 -11.65
C ILE A 7 3.17 3.69 -11.62
N VAL A 8 3.42 3.18 -10.42
CA VAL A 8 3.90 1.82 -10.16
C VAL A 8 2.76 1.06 -9.49
N ASP A 9 2.35 -0.06 -10.08
CA ASP A 9 1.37 -0.97 -9.49
C ASP A 9 1.98 -1.68 -8.27
N ASP A 10 1.16 -2.02 -7.28
CA ASP A 10 1.65 -2.61 -6.04
C ASP A 10 2.12 -4.08 -6.22
N GLN A 11 1.85 -4.70 -7.37
CA GLN A 11 2.43 -5.99 -7.78
C GLN A 11 3.77 -5.86 -8.52
N ASP A 12 4.32 -4.65 -8.66
CA ASP A 12 5.63 -4.46 -9.29
C ASP A 12 6.72 -5.23 -8.51
N PRO A 13 7.53 -6.07 -9.17
CA PRO A 13 8.54 -6.91 -8.50
C PRO A 13 9.68 -6.12 -7.84
N ASN A 14 9.80 -4.83 -8.10
CA ASN A 14 10.74 -3.94 -7.42
C ASN A 14 10.24 -3.48 -6.04
N ILE A 15 8.94 -3.66 -5.75
CA ILE A 15 8.39 -3.45 -4.42
C ILE A 15 8.71 -4.68 -3.57
N ARG A 16 9.35 -4.46 -2.42
CA ARG A 16 9.71 -5.51 -1.48
C ARG A 16 8.83 -5.41 -0.23
N TYR A 17 7.95 -6.38 -0.08
CA TYR A 17 7.12 -6.54 1.10
C TYR A 17 7.80 -7.39 2.16
N SER A 18 7.67 -7.02 3.42
CA SER A 18 8.04 -7.87 4.55
C SER A 18 7.07 -9.05 4.70
N THR A 19 7.35 -9.94 5.65
CA THR A 19 6.36 -10.92 6.11
C THR A 19 5.08 -10.21 6.58
N GLY A 20 3.92 -10.80 6.31
CA GLY A 20 2.62 -10.31 6.78
C GLY A 20 1.77 -9.57 5.74
N TRP A 21 2.26 -9.43 4.51
CA TRP A 21 1.47 -8.91 3.39
C TRP A 21 0.77 -10.02 2.61
N GLY A 22 -0.40 -9.74 2.07
CA GLY A 22 -1.12 -10.67 1.21
C GLY A 22 -2.17 -9.98 0.35
N PRO A 23 -2.74 -10.71 -0.63
CA PRO A 23 -3.80 -10.17 -1.46
C PRO A 23 -5.00 -9.79 -0.59
N SER A 24 -5.48 -8.58 -0.81
CA SER A 24 -6.67 -8.09 -0.14
C SER A 24 -7.90 -8.58 -0.90
N SER A 25 -8.65 -9.51 -0.32
CA SER A 25 -9.97 -9.95 -0.84
C SER A 25 -11.07 -8.89 -0.67
N ALA A 26 -10.69 -7.65 -0.38
CA ALA A 26 -11.57 -6.52 -0.17
C ALA A 26 -12.11 -6.02 -1.50
N GLU A 27 -13.00 -6.77 -2.14
CA GLU A 27 -13.68 -6.27 -3.32
C GLU A 27 -14.30 -4.91 -3.01
N ASN A 28 -13.68 -3.87 -3.54
CA ASN A 28 -14.25 -2.55 -3.55
C ASN A 28 -13.90 -1.88 -4.87
N GLN A 29 -14.80 -1.01 -5.30
CA GLN A 29 -14.70 -0.25 -6.54
C GLN A 29 -13.46 0.66 -6.65
N PHE A 30 -12.66 0.79 -5.59
CA PHE A 30 -11.45 1.61 -5.54
C PHE A 30 -10.16 0.81 -5.69
N GLN A 31 -10.23 -0.53 -5.74
CA GLN A 31 -9.08 -1.36 -6.05
C GLN A 31 -8.80 -1.33 -7.56
N PHE A 32 -7.59 -0.93 -7.94
CA PHE A 32 -7.15 -1.09 -9.31
C PHE A 32 -7.01 -2.58 -9.62
N ALA A 33 -7.67 -3.05 -10.68
CA ALA A 33 -7.57 -4.41 -11.22
C ALA A 33 -7.69 -5.59 -10.23
N GLY A 34 -8.18 -5.36 -9.01
CA GLY A 34 -8.21 -6.38 -7.94
C GLY A 34 -6.83 -6.81 -7.42
N THR A 35 -5.78 -6.03 -7.67
CA THR A 35 -4.38 -6.41 -7.33
C THR A 35 -3.91 -5.92 -5.97
N MET A 36 -4.77 -5.28 -5.18
CA MET A 36 -4.37 -4.66 -3.92
C MET A 36 -3.76 -5.67 -2.93
N THR A 37 -2.59 -5.31 -2.41
CA THR A 37 -1.89 -5.98 -1.31
C THR A 37 -2.18 -5.24 0.00
N ALA A 38 -2.50 -5.98 1.06
CA ALA A 38 -2.75 -5.42 2.38
C ALA A 38 -1.80 -6.00 3.43
N ALA A 39 -1.36 -5.14 4.35
CA ALA A 39 -0.65 -5.55 5.55
C ALA A 39 -1.62 -6.23 6.54
N GLY A 40 -1.28 -7.43 7.00
CA GLY A 40 -2.06 -8.22 7.94
C GLY A 40 -1.70 -8.00 9.41
N GLY A 41 -0.63 -7.24 9.71
CA GLY A 41 -0.17 -7.05 11.09
C GLY A 41 0.71 -5.82 11.29
N LEU A 42 0.83 -5.41 12.56
CA LEU A 42 1.72 -4.34 12.99
C LEU A 42 3.18 -4.66 12.64
N GLY A 43 3.92 -3.64 12.21
CA GLY A 43 5.32 -3.78 11.83
C GLY A 43 5.56 -4.30 10.41
N SER A 44 4.51 -4.58 9.64
CA SER A 44 4.65 -4.90 8.21
C SER A 44 5.18 -3.68 7.45
N THR A 45 6.16 -3.87 6.57
CA THR A 45 6.78 -2.80 5.77
C THR A 45 6.74 -3.12 4.28
N ALA A 46 6.73 -2.07 3.46
CA ALA A 46 6.96 -2.13 2.02
C ALA A 46 8.12 -1.19 1.67
N SER A 47 9.03 -1.64 0.82
CA SER A 47 10.22 -0.87 0.42
C SER A 47 10.30 -0.75 -1.09
N TYR A 48 10.63 0.44 -1.58
CA TYR A 48 10.83 0.73 -3.00
C TYR A 48 11.99 1.72 -3.15
N GLN A 49 12.90 1.44 -4.08
CA GLN A 49 14.03 2.33 -4.39
C GLN A 49 13.68 3.12 -5.65
N PHE A 50 13.80 4.44 -5.58
CA PHE A 50 13.51 5.33 -6.70
C PHE A 50 14.61 6.39 -6.85
N ASP A 51 14.84 6.81 -8.09
CA ASP A 51 15.66 7.98 -8.41
C ASP A 51 14.72 9.15 -8.74
N GLY A 52 14.60 10.08 -7.80
CA GLY A 52 13.68 11.20 -7.91
C GLY A 52 13.62 12.05 -6.65
N THR A 53 12.77 13.06 -6.68
CA THR A 53 12.63 14.05 -5.59
C THR A 53 11.36 13.86 -4.76
N SER A 54 10.43 13.01 -5.22
CA SER A 54 9.19 12.74 -4.51
C SER A 54 8.65 11.33 -4.79
N ILE A 55 7.96 10.79 -3.79
CA ILE A 55 7.19 9.56 -3.87
C ILE A 55 5.84 9.80 -3.21
N SER A 56 4.77 9.20 -3.75
CA SER A 56 3.45 9.20 -3.16
C SER A 56 2.91 7.78 -3.17
N VAL A 57 2.34 7.36 -2.04
CA VAL A 57 1.79 6.01 -1.87
C VAL A 57 0.28 6.13 -1.78
N PHE A 58 -0.41 5.40 -2.65
CA PHE A 58 -1.87 5.38 -2.72
C PHE A 58 -2.36 4.00 -2.32
N GLY A 59 -3.36 3.96 -1.45
CA GLY A 59 -3.91 2.70 -0.96
C GLY A 59 -5.06 2.92 0.00
N LEU A 60 -5.65 1.82 0.45
CA LEU A 60 -6.75 1.84 1.39
C LEU A 60 -6.24 1.50 2.78
N ILE A 61 -6.56 2.37 3.73
CA ILE A 61 -6.31 2.10 5.15
C ILE A 61 -7.60 1.51 5.72
N ARG A 62 -7.56 0.22 6.05
CA ARG A 62 -8.63 -0.41 6.82
C ARG A 62 -8.48 0.00 8.28
N ALA A 63 -9.55 0.53 8.88
CA ALA A 63 -9.58 0.68 10.32
C ALA A 63 -9.39 -0.71 10.95
N ASN A 64 -8.50 -0.82 11.95
CA ASN A 64 -8.51 -2.05 12.74
C ASN A 64 -9.88 -2.12 13.46
N SER A 65 -10.46 -3.31 13.56
CA SER A 65 -11.68 -3.52 14.36
C SER A 65 -11.39 -3.42 15.86
N ASN A 66 -10.11 -3.41 16.25
CA ASN A 66 -9.63 -3.27 17.62
C ASN A 66 -9.23 -1.82 17.89
N LYS A 67 -10.09 -0.84 17.58
CA LYS A 67 -9.84 0.52 18.05
C LYS A 67 -9.91 0.46 19.58
N PRO A 68 -8.85 0.79 20.33
CA PRO A 68 -9.07 1.21 21.70
C PRO A 68 -9.98 2.44 21.59
N ASN A 69 -11.10 2.44 22.30
CA ASN A 69 -11.91 3.64 22.44
C ASN A 69 -11.03 4.71 23.11
N TYR A 70 -10.49 5.63 22.31
CA TYR A 70 -10.03 6.90 22.81
C TYR A 70 -11.20 7.85 22.63
N ASP A 71 -12.11 7.85 23.60
CA ASP A 71 -13.12 8.89 23.74
C ASP A 71 -12.40 10.25 23.80
N LEU A 72 -12.77 11.16 22.90
CA LEU A 72 -12.53 12.60 23.01
C LEU A 72 -13.84 13.27 23.41
#